data_AF-A0A3N5F8R7-F1
#
_entry.id   AF-A0A3N5F8R7-F1
#
_cell.length_a   1.000
_cell.length_b   1.000
_cell.length_c   1.000
_cell.angle_alpha   90.00
_cell.angle_beta   90.00
_cell.angle_gamma   90.00
#
_symmetry.space_group_name_H-M   'P 1'
#
loop_
_entity.id
_entity.type
_entity.pdbx_description
1 polymer ?
#
loop_
_entity_poly.entity_id
_entity_poly.type
_entity_poly.pdbx_seq_one_letter_code
_entity_poly.pdbx_strand_id
1 'polypeptide(L)'
;MTMLKEEWVSQREELESYLEIVSGIGIVLLDSVLNIQDCNQGFTRMFQLQRKPFGLPVTNFLILVDDDLKYAEELKLSCSHQSGVHGTVYCRAVKTKNGCLLFCERIILTGSRAIEQIGAINNELINLQRESVKKNLLLEKLKRELNERITELEATLARVKQLEEKYRLVV
;
A
#
# COMPACT_ATOMS: atom_id res chain seq x y z
N MET A 1 29.80 38.49 20.76
CA MET A 1 28.40 38.04 20.61
C MET A 1 27.79 38.41 19.25
N THR A 2 28.40 39.31 18.47
CA THR A 2 27.97 39.70 17.11
C THR A 2 28.41 38.72 16.01
N MET A 3 29.61 38.14 16.09
CA MET A 3 30.09 37.11 15.13
C MET A 3 29.16 35.90 15.02
N LEU A 4 28.64 35.40 16.16
CA LEU A 4 27.69 34.29 16.17
C LEU A 4 26.43 34.62 15.36
N LYS A 5 25.90 35.85 15.43
CA LYS A 5 24.68 36.21 14.69
C LYS A 5 24.90 36.21 13.17
N GLU A 6 26.08 36.60 12.70
CA GLU A 6 26.39 36.63 11.26
C GLU A 6 26.60 35.22 10.69
N GLU A 7 27.29 34.33 11.44
CA GLU A 7 27.41 32.90 11.07
C GLU A 7 26.05 32.19 11.02
N TRP A 8 25.16 32.49 11.98
CA TRP A 8 23.80 31.94 12.01
C TRP A 8 22.96 32.36 10.80
N VAL A 9 23.13 33.58 10.28
CA VAL A 9 22.41 34.05 9.08
C VAL A 9 22.86 33.28 7.85
N SER A 10 24.18 33.04 7.70
CA SER A 10 24.72 32.25 6.58
C SER A 10 24.29 30.78 6.63
N GLN A 11 24.27 30.18 7.81
CA GLN A 11 23.85 28.77 7.97
C GLN A 11 22.34 28.58 7.84
N ARG A 12 21.55 29.64 8.04
CA ARG A 12 20.09 29.59 7.91
C ARG A 12 19.64 29.29 6.49
N GLU A 13 20.22 29.96 5.49
CA GLU A 13 19.85 29.73 4.09
C GLU A 13 20.21 28.30 3.63
N GLU A 14 21.37 27.81 4.07
CA GLU A 14 21.80 26.44 3.78
C GLU A 14 20.90 25.40 4.48
N LEU A 15 20.51 25.65 5.73
CA LEU A 15 19.56 24.81 6.46
C LEU A 15 18.17 24.83 5.83
N GLU A 16 17.67 25.99 5.43
CA GLU A 16 16.38 26.13 4.74
C GLU A 16 16.40 25.36 3.41
N SER A 17 17.47 25.50 2.63
CA SER A 17 17.67 24.73 1.39
C SER A 17 17.74 23.23 1.64
N TYR A 18 18.46 22.80 2.68
CA TYR A 18 18.56 21.38 3.07
C TYR A 18 17.19 20.80 3.50
N LEU A 19 16.45 21.53 4.35
CA LEU A 19 15.12 21.11 4.80
C LEU A 19 14.11 21.08 3.65
N GLU A 20 14.24 22.00 2.69
CA GLU A 20 13.39 22.05 1.50
C GLU A 20 13.70 20.90 0.53
N ILE A 21 14.98 20.67 0.22
CA ILE A 21 15.39 19.80 -0.90
C ILE A 21 15.72 18.37 -0.45
N VAL A 22 16.49 18.22 0.62
CA VAL A 22 17.15 16.95 0.96
C VAL A 22 16.41 16.21 2.08
N SER A 23 15.80 16.93 3.02
CA SER A 23 15.17 16.27 4.16
C SER A 23 13.95 15.44 3.75
N GLY A 24 13.84 14.23 4.32
CA GLY A 24 12.61 13.42 4.30
C GLY A 24 11.53 13.94 5.24
N ILE A 25 11.77 15.09 5.89
CA ILE A 25 10.89 15.73 6.84
C ILE A 25 9.93 16.64 6.08
N GLY A 26 8.64 16.36 6.19
CA GLY A 26 7.59 17.27 5.77
C GLY A 26 7.38 18.35 6.81
N ILE A 27 7.45 19.61 6.41
CA ILE A 27 7.14 20.76 7.27
C ILE A 27 5.85 21.37 6.73
N VAL A 28 4.86 21.57 7.60
CA VAL A 28 3.59 22.18 7.22
C VAL A 28 3.14 23.20 8.26
N LEU A 29 2.81 24.40 7.79
CA LEU A 29 2.23 25.47 8.59
C LEU A 29 0.71 25.40 8.49
N LEU A 30 0.05 25.36 9.64
CA LEU A 30 -1.39 25.29 9.77
C LEU A 30 -1.95 26.55 10.43
N ASP A 31 -3.16 26.96 10.03
CA ASP A 31 -3.93 27.97 10.75
C ASP A 31 -4.64 27.41 11.99
N SER A 32 -5.42 28.25 12.68
CA SER A 32 -6.19 27.88 13.87
C SER A 32 -7.31 26.86 13.61
N VAL A 33 -7.69 26.66 12.35
CA VAL A 33 -8.69 25.69 11.90
C VAL A 33 -8.04 24.46 11.25
N LEU A 34 -6.70 24.36 11.32
CA LEU A 34 -5.90 23.27 10.78
C LEU A 34 -5.91 23.17 9.26
N ASN A 35 -6.12 24.27 8.55
CA ASN A 35 -5.89 24.34 7.11
C ASN A 35 -4.43 24.68 6.81
N ILE A 36 -3.93 24.13 5.70
CA ILE A 36 -2.56 24.29 5.26
C ILE A 36 -2.34 25.70 4.72
N GLN A 37 -1.54 26.50 5.42
CA GLN A 37 -1.12 27.83 5.01
C GLN A 37 0.16 27.79 4.15
N ASP A 38 1.09 26.89 4.46
CA ASP A 38 2.26 26.58 3.62
C ASP A 38 2.85 25.21 3.97
N CYS A 39 3.69 24.66 3.10
CA CYS A 39 4.47 23.46 3.36
C CYS A 39 5.76 23.41 2.53
N ASN A 40 6.75 22.64 2.97
CA ASN A 40 7.96 22.37 2.19
C ASN A 40 7.74 21.27 1.15
N GLN A 41 8.72 21.06 0.26
CA GLN A 41 8.72 19.94 -0.68
C GLN A 41 8.81 18.56 0.00
N GLY A 42 9.28 18.47 1.24
CA GLY A 42 9.23 17.24 2.02
C GLY A 42 7.78 16.74 2.20
N PHE A 43 6.86 17.65 2.53
CA PHE A 43 5.46 17.32 2.75
C PHE A 43 4.76 16.94 1.44
N THR A 44 5.01 17.67 0.35
CA THR A 44 4.44 17.36 -0.97
C THR A 44 4.91 15.98 -1.45
N ARG A 45 6.20 15.67 -1.32
CA ARG A 45 6.76 14.35 -1.65
C ARG A 45 6.18 13.24 -0.79
N MET A 46 6.03 13.48 0.51
CA MET A 46 5.45 12.51 1.46
C MET A 46 4.07 12.02 1.02
N PHE A 47 3.24 12.93 0.49
CA PHE A 47 1.89 12.67 0.01
C PHE A 47 1.76 12.59 -1.52
N GLN A 48 2.88 12.46 -2.24
CA GLN A 48 2.93 12.33 -3.71
C GLN A 48 2.16 13.44 -4.46
N LEU A 49 2.20 14.66 -3.94
CA LEU A 49 1.48 15.81 -4.49
C LEU A 49 2.26 16.50 -5.59
N GLN A 50 1.57 16.86 -6.68
CA GLN A 50 2.13 17.64 -7.79
C GLN A 50 2.26 19.14 -7.48
N ARG A 51 1.50 19.63 -6.50
CA ARG A 51 1.47 21.04 -6.08
C ARG A 51 1.22 21.15 -4.57
N LYS A 52 1.63 22.28 -3.99
CA LYS A 52 1.36 22.60 -2.58
C LYS A 52 -0.16 22.65 -2.31
N PRO A 53 -0.67 21.95 -1.27
CA PRO A 53 -2.10 21.84 -0.97
C PRO A 53 -2.63 23.03 -0.15
N PHE A 54 -2.42 24.27 -0.62
CA PHE A 54 -2.85 25.48 0.09
C PHE A 54 -4.36 25.52 0.36
N GLY A 55 -4.73 25.90 1.58
CA GLY A 55 -6.12 26.04 2.04
C GLY A 55 -6.86 24.73 2.26
N LEU A 56 -6.24 23.58 1.98
CA LEU A 56 -6.84 22.28 2.27
C LEU A 56 -6.68 21.94 3.76
N PRO A 57 -7.67 21.25 4.36
CA PRO A 57 -7.55 20.80 5.74
C PRO A 57 -6.50 19.69 5.84
N VAL A 58 -5.70 19.72 6.92
CA VAL A 58 -4.67 18.68 7.15
C VAL A 58 -5.27 17.27 7.30
N THR A 59 -6.56 17.18 7.65
CA THR A 59 -7.31 15.91 7.78
C THR A 59 -7.47 15.16 6.46
N ASN A 60 -7.31 15.84 5.31
CA ASN A 60 -7.23 15.18 4.01
C ASN A 60 -5.96 14.33 3.87
N PHE A 61 -4.95 14.59 4.68
CA PHE A 61 -3.63 13.95 4.63
C PHE A 61 -3.35 13.07 5.84
N LEU A 62 -3.74 13.52 7.04
CA LEU A 62 -3.47 12.85 8.31
C LEU A 62 -4.77 12.65 9.09
N ILE A 63 -4.95 11.46 9.67
CA ILE A 63 -6.06 11.20 10.58
C ILE A 63 -5.69 11.77 11.95
N LEU A 64 -6.44 12.78 12.38
CA LEU A 64 -6.33 13.39 13.69
C LEU A 64 -7.45 12.84 14.58
N VAL A 65 -7.13 12.48 15.82
CA VAL A 65 -8.11 12.07 16.83
C VAL A 65 -8.21 13.21 17.85
N ASP A 66 -9.38 13.85 17.92
CA ASP A 66 -9.66 14.92 18.90
C ASP A 66 -8.60 16.05 18.98
N ASP A 67 -8.18 16.38 20.19
CA ASP A 67 -7.27 17.47 20.55
C ASP A 67 -5.78 17.08 20.43
N ASP A 68 -5.44 16.09 19.59
CA ASP A 68 -4.07 15.59 19.36
C ASP A 68 -3.04 16.72 19.22
N LEU A 69 -3.38 17.75 18.44
CA LEU A 69 -2.49 18.90 18.17
C LEU A 69 -2.46 19.95 19.28
N LYS A 70 -3.38 19.90 20.26
CA LYS A 70 -3.45 20.89 21.34
C LYS A 70 -2.55 20.54 22.51
N TYR A 71 -2.24 19.27 22.75
CA TYR A 71 -1.55 18.84 23.97
C TYR A 71 -0.28 18.01 23.76
N ALA A 72 -0.09 17.40 22.59
CA ALA A 72 1.07 16.54 22.36
C ALA A 72 2.16 17.26 21.58
N GLU A 73 3.38 17.25 22.12
CA GLU A 73 4.56 17.67 21.36
C GLU A 73 4.89 16.67 20.27
N GLU A 74 4.72 15.37 20.52
CA GLU A 74 4.99 14.28 19.60
C GLU A 74 3.75 13.42 19.37
N LEU A 75 3.44 13.15 18.11
CA LEU A 75 2.22 12.51 17.64
C LEU A 75 2.57 11.41 16.65
N LYS A 76 1.84 10.30 16.72
CA LYS A 76 1.93 9.23 15.74
C LYS A 76 0.60 9.16 14.98
N LEU A 77 0.57 9.74 13.79
CA LEU A 77 -0.65 9.92 13.00
C LEU A 77 -0.70 8.96 11.81
N SER A 78 -1.86 8.37 11.57
CA SER A 78 -2.08 7.55 10.37
C SER A 78 -2.35 8.44 9.16
N CYS A 79 -1.88 8.04 7.98
CA CYS A 79 -2.25 8.73 6.75
C CYS A 79 -3.75 8.54 6.45
N SER A 80 -4.41 9.61 6.01
CA SER A 80 -5.81 9.57 5.59
C SER A 80 -5.96 8.78 4.28
N HIS A 81 -7.04 8.02 4.15
CA HIS A 81 -7.38 7.32 2.91
C HIS A 81 -7.52 8.28 1.72
N GLN A 82 -7.94 9.52 1.97
CA GLN A 82 -8.11 10.55 0.94
C GLN A 82 -6.79 11.00 0.32
N SER A 83 -5.68 10.82 1.03
CA SER A 83 -4.35 11.19 0.56
C SER A 83 -3.79 10.26 -0.53
N GLY A 84 -4.39 9.07 -0.71
CA GLY A 84 -3.85 8.03 -1.58
C GLY A 84 -2.56 7.37 -1.05
N VAL A 85 -2.10 7.76 0.14
CA VAL A 85 -0.88 7.25 0.77
C VAL A 85 -1.24 6.46 2.03
N HIS A 86 -0.60 5.29 2.19
CA HIS A 86 -0.77 4.44 3.37
C HIS A 86 0.44 4.51 4.30
N GLY A 87 0.19 4.37 5.60
CA GLY A 87 1.22 4.24 6.63
C GLY A 87 1.00 5.18 7.79
N THR A 88 2.07 5.39 8.54
CA THR A 88 2.09 6.24 9.72
C THR A 88 3.18 7.29 9.59
N VAL A 89 2.87 8.49 10.06
CA VAL A 89 3.75 9.65 10.09
C VAL A 89 3.94 10.05 11.55
N TYR A 90 5.18 10.25 11.95
CA TYR A 90 5.52 10.83 13.24
C TYR A 90 5.53 12.34 13.07
N CYS A 91 4.77 13.04 13.90
CA CYS A 91 4.59 14.47 13.80
C CYS A 91 5.07 15.11 15.10
N ARG A 92 5.84 16.18 15.01
CA ARG A 92 6.10 17.09 16.12
C ARG A 92 5.33 18.39 15.90
N ALA A 93 4.50 18.80 16.85
CA ALA A 93 3.68 20.01 16.75
C ALA A 93 4.30 21.15 17.56
N VAL A 94 4.47 22.32 16.95
CA VAL A 94 4.93 23.55 17.61
C VAL A 94 3.87 24.62 17.45
N LYS A 95 3.31 25.11 18.57
CA LYS A 95 2.29 26.17 18.54
C LYS A 95 2.89 27.49 18.05
N THR A 96 2.13 28.20 17.23
CA THR A 96 2.43 29.57 16.81
C THR A 96 1.32 30.51 17.27
N LYS A 97 1.49 31.82 17.09
CA LYS A 97 0.47 32.81 17.47
C LYS A 97 -0.87 32.59 16.74
N ASN A 98 -0.83 32.06 15.52
CA ASN A 98 -1.97 31.99 14.62
C ASN A 98 -2.31 30.55 14.17
N GLY A 99 -1.77 29.53 14.86
CA GLY A 99 -1.98 28.14 14.49
C GLY A 99 -0.86 27.23 15.01
N CYS A 100 -0.34 26.34 14.17
CA CYS A 100 0.76 25.46 14.53
C CYS A 100 1.66 25.11 13.33
N LEU A 101 2.90 24.76 13.63
CA LEU A 101 3.88 24.22 12.68
C LEU A 101 4.05 22.73 12.99
N LEU A 102 3.87 21.89 11.98
CA LEU A 102 4.08 20.45 12.10
C LEU A 102 5.35 20.04 11.37
N PHE A 103 6.17 19.26 12.06
CA PHE A 103 7.30 18.54 11.51
C PHE A 103 6.92 17.07 11.41
N CYS A 104 6.78 16.58 10.19
CA CYS A 104 6.30 15.26 9.86
C CYS A 104 7.47 14.43 9.34
N GLU A 105 7.70 13.26 9.92
CA GLU A 105 8.63 12.27 9.41
C GLU A 105 7.88 10.97 9.15
N ARG A 106 7.96 10.51 7.91
CA ARG A 106 7.41 9.20 7.57
C ARG A 106 8.50 8.18 7.84
N ILE A 107 8.24 7.23 8.73
CA ILE A 107 9.10 6.05 8.85
C ILE A 107 8.89 5.21 7.60
N ILE A 108 9.73 5.47 6.59
CA ILE A 108 9.85 4.58 5.46
C ILE A 108 10.67 3.41 5.97
N LEU A 109 10.02 2.24 6.11
CA LEU A 109 10.69 0.98 6.39
C LEU A 109 11.51 0.50 5.18
N THR A 110 12.30 1.37 4.55
CA THR A 110 13.29 0.99 3.55
C THR A 110 14.35 0.17 4.27
N GLY A 111 14.34 -1.15 4.02
CA GLY A 111 15.26 -2.11 4.62
C GLY A 111 14.61 -3.09 5.61
N SER A 112 13.29 -3.03 5.83
CA SER A 112 12.65 -4.07 6.63
C SER A 112 12.70 -5.40 5.88
N ARG A 113 13.36 -6.40 6.47
CA ARG A 113 13.33 -7.82 6.07
C ARG A 113 11.92 -8.32 5.73
N ALA A 114 10.88 -7.69 6.29
CA ALA A 114 9.49 -7.97 5.97
C ALA A 114 9.11 -7.63 4.51
N ILE A 115 9.65 -6.55 3.92
CA ILE A 115 9.37 -6.18 2.52
C ILE A 115 10.05 -7.16 1.57
N GLU A 116 11.28 -7.58 1.86
CA GLU A 116 11.97 -8.64 1.11
C GLU A 116 11.20 -9.98 1.21
N GLN A 117 10.71 -10.32 2.41
CA GLN A 117 9.86 -11.48 2.63
C GLN A 117 8.55 -11.39 1.86
N ILE A 118 7.89 -10.23 1.83
CA ILE A 118 6.67 -10.03 1.03
C ILE A 118 6.97 -10.19 -0.46
N GLY A 119 8.11 -9.69 -0.94
CA GLY A 119 8.56 -9.90 -2.32
C GLY A 119 8.78 -11.38 -2.63
N ALA A 120 9.42 -12.12 -1.72
CA ALA A 120 9.61 -13.56 -1.85
C ALA A 120 8.28 -14.32 -1.86
N ILE A 121 7.36 -13.97 -0.95
CA ILE A 121 6.01 -14.55 -0.86
C ILE A 121 5.22 -14.28 -2.15
N ASN A 122 5.29 -13.08 -2.72
CA ASN A 122 4.62 -12.77 -3.98
C ASN A 122 5.15 -13.64 -5.13
N ASN A 123 6.46 -13.88 -5.18
CA ASN A 123 7.05 -14.76 -6.18
C ASN A 123 6.58 -16.21 -6.00
N GLU A 124 6.49 -16.70 -4.77
CA GLU A 124 5.93 -18.02 -4.47
C GLU A 124 4.45 -18.13 -4.86
N LEU A 125 3.64 -17.12 -4.55
CA LEU A 125 2.23 -17.08 -4.93
C LEU A 125 2.04 -17.14 -6.45
N ILE A 126 2.84 -16.39 -7.21
CA ILE A 126 2.81 -16.43 -8.68
C ILE A 126 3.17 -17.83 -9.19
N ASN A 127 4.18 -18.47 -8.59
CA ASN A 127 4.57 -19.83 -8.97
C ASN A 127 3.47 -20.85 -8.66
N LEU A 128 2.88 -20.80 -7.46
CA LEU A 128 1.77 -21.66 -7.06
C LEU A 128 0.55 -21.46 -7.94
N GLN A 129 0.24 -20.22 -8.33
CA GLN A 129 -0.86 -19.93 -9.24
C GLN A 129 -0.62 -20.56 -10.62
N ARG A 130 0.60 -20.43 -11.16
CA ARG A 130 0.96 -21.06 -12.45
C ARG A 130 0.88 -22.58 -12.37
N GLU A 131 1.34 -23.18 -11.28
CA GLU A 131 1.28 -24.62 -11.08
C GLU A 131 -0.17 -25.12 -10.93
N SER A 132 -1.00 -24.39 -10.19
CA SER A 132 -2.42 -24.66 -10.04
C SER A 132 -3.16 -24.63 -11.38
N VAL A 133 -2.90 -23.60 -12.20
CA VAL A 133 -3.48 -23.51 -13.56
C VAL A 133 -3.06 -24.72 -14.42
N LYS A 134 -1.78 -25.12 -14.38
CA LYS A 134 -1.30 -26.30 -15.12
C LYS A 134 -1.98 -27.59 -14.64
N LYS A 135 -2.11 -27.79 -13.33
CA LYS A 135 -2.77 -28.95 -12.73
C LYS A 135 -4.26 -29.00 -13.10
N ASN A 136 -4.95 -27.86 -13.09
CA ASN A 136 -6.35 -27.78 -13.51
C ASN A 136 -6.53 -28.14 -14.99
N LEU A 137 -5.65 -27.66 -15.88
CA LEU A 137 -5.69 -28.04 -17.29
C LEU A 137 -5.48 -29.55 -17.49
N LEU A 138 -4.57 -30.16 -16.73
CA LEU A 138 -4.35 -31.61 -16.78
C LEU A 138 -5.56 -32.38 -16.27
N LEU A 139 -6.17 -31.95 -15.16
CA LEU A 139 -7.38 -32.56 -14.62
C LEU A 139 -8.54 -32.50 -15.61
N GLU A 140 -8.75 -31.37 -16.28
CA GLU A 140 -9.78 -31.23 -17.31
C GLU A 140 -9.51 -32.10 -18.55
N LYS A 141 -8.25 -32.39 -18.86
CA LYS A 141 -7.88 -33.34 -19.91
C LYS A 141 -8.23 -34.79 -19.48
N LEU A 142 -7.77 -35.21 -18.30
CA LEU A 142 -8.02 -36.56 -17.78
C LEU A 142 -9.51 -36.84 -17.59
N LYS A 143 -10.27 -35.84 -17.14
CA LYS A 143 -11.73 -35.93 -17.00
C LYS A 143 -12.42 -36.19 -18.34
N ARG A 144 -11.96 -35.55 -19.42
CA ARG A 144 -12.48 -35.80 -20.77
C ARG A 144 -12.16 -37.22 -21.23
N GLU A 145 -10.91 -37.66 -21.11
CA GLU A 145 -10.49 -39.02 -21.48
C GLU A 145 -11.26 -40.09 -20.69
N LEU A 146 -11.51 -39.84 -19.40
CA LEU A 146 -12.30 -40.75 -18.56
C LEU A 146 -13.75 -40.85 -19.03
N ASN A 147 -14.39 -39.72 -19.35
CA ASN A 147 -15.76 -39.69 -19.84
C ASN A 147 -15.91 -40.40 -21.19
N GLU A 148 -14.92 -40.24 -22.09
CA GLU A 148 -14.87 -40.97 -23.35
C GLU A 148 -14.84 -42.49 -23.12
N ARG A 149 -13.95 -42.97 -22.23
CA ARG A 149 -13.88 -44.39 -21.88
C ARG A 149 -15.14 -44.93 -21.22
N ILE A 150 -15.80 -44.16 -20.36
CA ILE A 150 -17.08 -44.54 -19.75
C ILE A 150 -18.12 -44.76 -20.85
N THR A 151 -18.19 -43.85 -21.82
CA THR A 151 -19.15 -43.93 -22.92
C THR A 151 -18.88 -45.14 -23.82
N GLU A 152 -17.61 -45.43 -24.11
CA GLU A 152 -17.20 -46.65 -24.84
C GLU A 152 -17.61 -47.93 -24.09
N LEU A 153 -17.35 -47.99 -22.78
CA LEU A 153 -17.68 -49.12 -21.94
C LEU A 153 -19.19 -49.36 -21.88
N GLU A 154 -19.98 -48.30 -21.71
CA GLU A 154 -21.45 -48.37 -21.75
C GLU A 154 -21.96 -48.90 -23.09
N ALA A 155 -21.38 -48.47 -24.21
CA ALA A 155 -21.73 -48.96 -25.53
C ALA A 155 -21.37 -50.45 -25.72
N THR A 156 -20.20 -50.89 -25.25
CA THR A 156 -19.84 -52.32 -25.27
C THR A 156 -20.75 -53.16 -24.38
N LEU A 157 -21.10 -52.68 -23.19
CA LEU A 157 -22.00 -53.38 -22.28
C LEU A 157 -23.40 -53.54 -22.90
N ALA A 158 -23.91 -52.50 -23.55
CA ALA A 158 -25.19 -52.55 -24.26
C ALA A 158 -25.17 -53.60 -25.38
N ARG A 159 -24.08 -53.68 -26.15
CA ARG A 159 -23.90 -54.71 -27.20
C ARG A 159 -23.86 -56.12 -26.62
N VAL A 160 -23.13 -56.34 -25.52
CA VAL A 160 -23.06 -57.65 -24.86
C VAL A 160 -24.45 -58.07 -24.38
N LYS A 161 -25.20 -57.19 -23.72
CA LYS A 161 -26.58 -57.46 -23.28
C LYS A 161 -27.51 -57.83 -24.44
N GLN A 162 -27.44 -57.12 -25.56
CA GLN A 162 -28.23 -57.44 -26.75
C GLN A 162 -27.89 -58.81 -27.34
N LEU A 163 -26.60 -59.20 -27.31
CA LEU A 163 -26.18 -60.52 -27.77
C LEU A 163 -26.69 -61.62 -26.83
N GLU A 164 -26.55 -61.43 -25.51
CA GLU A 164 -27.08 -62.37 -24.51
C GLU A 164 -28.59 -62.60 -24.69
N GLU A 165 -29.36 -61.53 -24.90
CA GLU A 165 -30.81 -61.61 -25.14
C GLU A 165 -31.14 -62.37 -26.44
N LYS A 166 -30.38 -62.14 -27.52
CA LYS A 166 -30.53 -62.91 -28.76
C LYS A 166 -30.22 -64.39 -28.57
N TYR A 167 -29.14 -64.74 -27.90
CA TYR A 167 -28.78 -66.15 -27.66
C TYR A 167 -29.83 -66.87 -26.80
N ARG A 168 -30.44 -66.17 -25.84
CA ARG A 168 -31.51 -66.71 -24.99
C ARG A 168 -32.80 -67.06 -25.74
N LEU A 169 -33.01 -66.50 -26.93
CA LEU A 169 -34.17 -66.78 -27.79
C LEU A 169 -33.93 -67.94 -28.79
N VAL A 170 -32.69 -68.41 -28.92
CA VAL A 170 -32.29 -69.47 -29.87
C VAL A 170 -32.14 -70.84 -29.17
N VAL A 171 -32.04 -70.86 -27.84
CA VAL A 171 -31.99 -72.07 -27.00
C VAL A 171 -33.34 -72.33 -26.37
#